data_AF-A0A259NGI8-F1
#
_entry.id   AF-A0A259NGI8-F1
#
_cell.length_a   1.000
_cell.length_b   1.000
_cell.length_c   1.000
_cell.angle_alpha   90.00
_cell.angle_beta   90.00
_cell.angle_gamma   90.00
#
_symmetry.space_group_name_H-M   'P 1'
#
loop_
_entity.id
_entity.type
_entity.pdbx_description
1 polymer ?
#
loop_
_entity_poly.entity_id
_entity_poly.type
_entity_poly.pdbx_seq_one_letter_code
_entity_poly.pdbx_strand_id
1 'polypeptide(L)'
;RTPLTNMITQTQVSLSRARSADEYQNLLFSNLEELERLNKMISDMLWLAKSDNGLLTLQKQPLELKQEVAAIFNFFEAWAAESQVGLSYHGANIIVQADRTLLRHALTNLLSNALRYTPLGETITVSTTAAADSTTITVENPGQPIPPQHLPFLFDRFYRADASRQRQIEGSGLGLAITKAIVDAHQGQLSVESDARSTRFSIRLKLA
;
A
#
# COMPACT_ATOMS: atom_id res chain seq x y z
N ARG A 1 16.85 10.35 -5.62
CA ARG A 1 18.14 10.66 -6.27
C ARG A 1 18.88 9.39 -6.72
N THR A 2 19.05 8.40 -5.84
CA THR A 2 19.71 7.11 -6.12
C THR A 2 19.23 6.35 -7.38
N PRO A 3 17.92 6.19 -7.66
CA PRO A 3 17.50 5.37 -8.81
C PRO A 3 17.82 6.00 -10.16
N LEU A 4 17.60 7.31 -10.31
CA LEU A 4 17.92 8.03 -11.54
C LEU A 4 19.43 8.02 -11.81
N THR A 5 20.26 8.21 -10.78
CA THR A 5 21.72 8.14 -10.92
C THR A 5 22.17 6.74 -11.32
N ASN A 6 21.58 5.69 -10.75
CA ASN A 6 21.87 4.30 -11.12
C ASN A 6 21.50 4.02 -12.58
N MET A 7 20.30 4.44 -13.01
CA MET A 7 19.81 4.26 -14.39
C MET A 7 20.73 4.97 -15.41
N ILE A 8 21.15 6.20 -15.10
CA ILE A 8 22.11 6.96 -15.92
C ILE A 8 23.45 6.22 -16.00
N THR A 9 23.96 5.76 -14.85
CA THR A 9 25.26 5.08 -14.77
C THR A 9 25.24 3.76 -15.53
N GLN A 10 24.22 2.93 -15.35
CA GLN A 10 24.05 1.66 -16.06
C GLN A 10 23.96 1.89 -17.57
N THR A 11 23.23 2.92 -17.99
CA THR A 11 23.12 3.30 -19.41
C THR A 11 24.48 3.73 -19.97
N GLN A 12 25.22 4.60 -19.27
CA GLN A 12 26.56 5.04 -19.67
C GLN A 12 27.55 3.86 -19.78
N VAL A 13 27.54 2.97 -18.78
CA VAL A 13 28.40 1.78 -18.73
C VAL A 13 28.04 0.80 -19.86
N SER A 14 26.77 0.68 -20.23
CA SER A 14 26.34 -0.14 -21.36
C SER A 14 26.64 0.46 -22.73
N LEU A 15 26.73 1.78 -22.83
CA LEU A 15 27.14 2.50 -24.05
C LEU A 15 28.66 2.57 -24.23
N SER A 16 29.46 2.35 -23.17
CA SER A 16 30.92 2.47 -23.23
C SER A 16 31.62 1.42 -24.12
N ARG A 17 30.95 0.30 -24.40
CA ARG A 17 31.42 -0.78 -25.29
C ARG A 17 30.25 -1.55 -25.88
N ALA A 18 30.44 -2.17 -27.04
CA ALA A 18 29.44 -3.05 -27.63
C ALA A 18 29.15 -4.24 -26.70
N ARG A 19 27.87 -4.64 -26.62
CA ARG A 19 27.36 -5.75 -25.81
C ARG A 19 26.48 -6.68 -26.61
N SER A 20 26.13 -7.83 -26.03
CA SER A 20 25.17 -8.75 -26.67
C SER A 20 23.76 -8.14 -26.69
N ALA A 21 22.91 -8.64 -27.58
CA ALA A 21 21.50 -8.24 -27.63
C ALA A 21 20.77 -8.53 -26.31
N ASP A 22 21.05 -9.67 -25.69
CA ASP A 22 20.44 -10.07 -24.40
C ASP A 22 20.83 -9.12 -23.26
N GLU A 23 22.09 -8.67 -23.22
CA GLU A 23 22.54 -7.68 -22.22
C GLU A 23 21.80 -6.34 -22.38
N TYR A 24 21.60 -5.89 -23.62
CA TYR A 24 20.83 -4.68 -23.88
C TYR A 24 19.34 -4.85 -23.53
N GLN A 25 18.73 -5.99 -23.85
CA GLN A 25 17.34 -6.27 -23.49
C GLN A 25 17.14 -6.25 -21.98
N ASN A 26 18.00 -6.95 -21.22
CA ASN A 26 17.94 -6.96 -19.75
C ASN A 26 18.09 -5.55 -19.15
N LEU A 27 18.99 -4.73 -19.71
CA LEU A 27 19.13 -3.33 -19.31
C LEU A 27 17.85 -2.52 -19.60
N LEU A 28 17.25 -2.69 -20.77
CA LEU A 28 16.03 -1.99 -21.15
C LEU A 28 14.85 -2.38 -20.24
N PHE A 29 14.72 -3.66 -19.89
CA PHE A 29 13.73 -4.12 -18.91
C PHE A 29 13.96 -3.47 -17.54
N SER A 30 15.20 -3.50 -17.03
CA SER A 30 15.52 -2.87 -15.74
C SER A 30 15.26 -1.36 -15.75
N ASN A 31 15.63 -0.66 -16.84
CA ASN A 31 15.34 0.77 -16.99
C ASN A 31 13.82 1.05 -17.08
N LEU A 32 13.05 0.19 -17.75
CA LEU A 32 11.60 0.33 -17.85
C LEU A 32 10.94 0.23 -16.47
N GLU A 33 11.29 -0.77 -15.67
CA GLU A 33 10.80 -0.93 -14.29
C GLU A 33 11.12 0.31 -13.43
N GLU A 34 12.35 0.83 -13.54
CA GLU A 34 12.78 2.04 -12.84
C GLU A 34 11.97 3.28 -13.25
N LEU A 35 11.68 3.44 -14.55
CA LEU A 35 10.88 4.52 -15.11
C LEU A 35 9.41 4.43 -14.69
N GLU A 36 8.81 3.24 -14.72
CA GLU A 36 7.44 3.00 -14.26
C GLU A 36 7.31 3.34 -12.78
N ARG A 37 8.29 2.95 -11.97
CA ARG A 37 8.31 3.32 -10.54
C ARG A 37 8.45 4.83 -10.33
N LEU A 38 9.29 5.51 -11.11
CA LEU A 38 9.38 6.98 -11.06
C LEU A 38 8.05 7.64 -11.44
N ASN A 39 7.39 7.15 -12.49
CA ASN A 39 6.10 7.66 -12.94
C ASN A 39 5.01 7.48 -11.86
N LYS A 40 4.99 6.32 -11.19
CA LYS A 40 4.11 6.07 -10.04
C LYS A 40 4.37 7.06 -8.91
N MET A 41 5.63 7.29 -8.53
CA MET A 41 5.98 8.25 -7.47
C MET A 41 5.56 9.68 -7.82
N ILE A 42 5.73 10.11 -9.07
CA ILE A 42 5.29 11.44 -9.52
C ILE A 42 3.77 11.55 -9.42
N SER A 43 3.05 10.54 -9.90
CA SER A 43 1.59 10.49 -9.84
C SER A 43 1.08 10.54 -8.40
N ASP A 44 1.71 9.79 -7.50
CA ASP A 44 1.42 9.76 -6.07
C ASP A 44 1.64 11.13 -5.40
N MET A 45 2.75 11.80 -5.73
CA MET A 45 3.03 13.15 -5.21
C MET A 45 2.06 14.19 -5.72
N LEU A 46 1.69 14.14 -7.00
CA LEU A 46 0.67 15.03 -7.57
C LEU A 46 -0.69 14.80 -6.93
N TRP A 47 -1.03 13.54 -6.64
CA TRP A 47 -2.27 13.18 -5.97
C TRP A 47 -2.29 13.70 -4.53
N LEU A 48 -1.20 13.52 -3.77
CA LEU A 48 -1.06 14.06 -2.41
C LEU A 48 -1.15 15.59 -2.39
N ALA A 49 -0.49 16.27 -3.32
CA ALA A 49 -0.57 17.72 -3.43
C ALA A 49 -2.00 18.21 -3.75
N LYS A 50 -2.76 17.49 -4.56
CA LYS A 50 -4.19 17.80 -4.80
C LYS A 50 -5.04 17.60 -3.53
N SER A 51 -4.75 16.53 -2.79
CA SER A 51 -5.42 16.23 -1.51
C SER A 51 -5.22 17.33 -0.48
N ASP A 52 -3.97 17.78 -0.28
CA ASP A 52 -3.62 18.83 0.69
C ASP A 52 -4.36 20.15 0.43
N ASN A 53 -4.63 20.46 -0.83
CA ASN A 53 -5.31 21.69 -1.24
C ASN A 53 -6.84 21.55 -1.30
N GLY A 54 -7.40 20.43 -0.83
CA GLY A 54 -8.85 20.19 -0.84
C GLY A 54 -9.46 20.06 -2.23
N LEU A 55 -8.64 19.77 -3.26
CA LEU A 55 -9.08 19.70 -4.66
C LEU A 55 -9.63 18.32 -5.05
N LEU A 56 -9.67 17.37 -4.11
CA LEU A 56 -10.25 16.05 -4.33
C LEU A 56 -11.76 16.10 -4.17
N THR A 57 -12.49 15.91 -5.26
CA THR A 57 -13.94 15.68 -5.23
C THR A 57 -14.20 14.18 -5.14
N LEU A 58 -14.77 13.73 -4.03
CA LEU A 58 -15.14 12.32 -3.85
C LEU A 58 -16.42 11.97 -4.60
N GLN A 59 -16.40 10.87 -5.34
CA GLN A 59 -17.59 10.27 -5.94
C GLN A 59 -18.12 9.19 -5.00
N LYS A 60 -18.76 9.62 -3.89
CA LYS A 60 -19.29 8.68 -2.88
C LYS A 60 -20.49 7.92 -3.42
N GLN A 61 -20.48 6.62 -3.25
CA GLN A 61 -21.60 5.72 -3.55
C GLN A 61 -21.75 4.67 -2.45
N PRO A 62 -22.93 4.05 -2.31
CA PRO A 62 -23.09 2.88 -1.45
C PRO A 62 -22.12 1.77 -1.89
N LEU A 63 -21.31 1.28 -0.95
CA LEU A 63 -20.32 0.24 -1.20
C LEU A 63 -20.43 -0.87 -0.15
N GLU A 64 -20.65 -2.10 -0.62
CA GLU A 64 -20.62 -3.31 0.20
C GLU A 64 -19.17 -3.74 0.49
N LEU A 65 -18.72 -3.56 1.73
CA LEU A 65 -17.33 -3.78 2.12
C LEU A 65 -16.88 -5.22 1.90
N LYS A 66 -17.74 -6.21 2.17
CA LYS A 66 -17.39 -7.62 1.98
C LYS A 66 -17.11 -7.95 0.51
N GLN A 67 -17.93 -7.44 -0.40
CA GLN A 67 -17.74 -7.65 -1.84
C GLN A 67 -16.46 -6.96 -2.34
N GLU A 68 -16.20 -5.75 -1.82
CA GLU A 68 -15.02 -4.99 -2.20
C GLU A 68 -13.72 -5.66 -1.73
N VAL A 69 -13.68 -6.14 -0.48
CA VAL A 69 -12.53 -6.90 0.03
C VAL A 69 -12.35 -8.22 -0.72
N ALA A 70 -13.43 -8.93 -1.05
CA ALA A 70 -13.34 -10.16 -1.84
C ALA A 70 -12.74 -9.91 -3.23
N ALA A 71 -13.12 -8.82 -3.90
CA ALA A 71 -12.52 -8.45 -5.19
C ALA A 71 -11.02 -8.15 -5.06
N ILE A 72 -10.60 -7.52 -3.96
CA ILE A 72 -9.19 -7.26 -3.66
C ILE A 72 -8.46 -8.58 -3.39
N PHE A 73 -9.04 -9.51 -2.62
CA PHE A 73 -8.43 -10.82 -2.36
C PHE A 73 -8.19 -11.60 -3.65
N ASN A 74 -9.15 -11.61 -4.58
CA ASN A 74 -8.98 -12.25 -5.89
C ASN A 74 -7.81 -11.65 -6.68
N PHE A 75 -7.58 -10.34 -6.57
CA PHE A 75 -6.42 -9.70 -7.22
C PHE A 75 -5.08 -10.14 -6.60
N PHE A 76 -5.05 -10.40 -5.29
CA PHE A 76 -3.83 -10.81 -4.59
C PHE A 76 -3.63 -12.33 -4.50
N GLU A 77 -4.58 -13.14 -4.95
CA GLU A 77 -4.58 -14.60 -4.77
C GLU A 77 -3.27 -15.25 -5.25
N ALA A 78 -2.81 -14.93 -6.47
CA ALA A 78 -1.58 -15.49 -7.03
C ALA A 78 -0.34 -15.11 -6.19
N TRP A 79 -0.25 -13.85 -5.76
CA TRP A 79 0.89 -13.37 -4.98
C TRP A 79 0.87 -13.92 -3.55
N ALA A 80 -0.31 -14.01 -2.94
CA ALA A 80 -0.51 -14.63 -1.64
C ALA A 80 -0.13 -16.12 -1.67
N ALA A 81 -0.52 -16.84 -2.73
CA ALA A 81 -0.15 -18.24 -2.93
C ALA A 81 1.38 -18.43 -3.12
N GLU A 82 2.02 -17.58 -3.94
CA GLU A 82 3.47 -17.59 -4.13
C GLU A 82 4.21 -17.31 -2.82
N SER A 83 3.66 -16.42 -1.99
CA SER A 83 4.20 -16.06 -0.68
C SER A 83 3.76 -17.02 0.44
N GLN A 84 2.98 -18.07 0.14
CA GLN A 84 2.39 -18.99 1.13
C GLN A 84 1.64 -18.27 2.28
N VAL A 85 0.97 -17.17 1.97
CA VAL A 85 0.19 -16.37 2.93
C VAL A 85 -1.31 -16.58 2.70
N GLY A 86 -2.06 -16.87 3.76
CA GLY A 86 -3.52 -16.95 3.72
C GLY A 86 -4.17 -15.56 3.73
N LEU A 87 -5.35 -15.45 3.12
CA LEU A 87 -6.20 -14.25 3.18
C LEU A 87 -7.55 -14.63 3.79
N SER A 88 -7.98 -13.94 4.85
CA SER A 88 -9.26 -14.19 5.51
C SER A 88 -10.07 -12.90 5.71
N TYR A 89 -11.39 -13.02 5.65
CA TYR A 89 -12.33 -11.94 5.95
C TYR A 89 -13.25 -12.33 7.10
N HIS A 90 -13.38 -11.44 8.09
CA HIS A 90 -14.29 -11.61 9.23
C HIS A 90 -15.19 -10.39 9.44
N GLY A 91 -16.47 -10.63 9.75
CA GLY A 91 -17.42 -9.57 10.07
C GLY A 91 -18.64 -9.54 9.17
N ALA A 92 -19.57 -8.64 9.49
CA ALA A 92 -20.82 -8.48 8.77
C ALA A 92 -20.60 -7.84 7.38
N ASN A 93 -21.59 -7.99 6.50
CA ASN A 93 -21.62 -7.22 5.27
C ASN A 93 -22.15 -5.82 5.58
N ILE A 94 -21.25 -4.83 5.64
CA ILE A 94 -21.56 -3.44 5.97
C ILE A 94 -21.52 -2.60 4.69
N ILE A 95 -22.49 -1.70 4.56
CA ILE A 95 -22.57 -0.72 3.48
C ILE A 95 -22.08 0.63 4.00
N VAL A 96 -21.17 1.28 3.26
CA VAL A 96 -20.66 2.63 3.56
C VAL A 96 -20.86 3.56 2.36
N GLN A 97 -20.91 4.88 2.61
CA GLN A 97 -20.83 5.89 1.55
C GLN A 97 -19.37 6.25 1.29
N ALA A 98 -18.77 5.65 0.26
CA ALA A 98 -17.37 5.85 -0.08
C ALA A 98 -17.13 5.96 -1.58
N ASP A 99 -16.06 6.64 -1.95
CA ASP A 99 -15.52 6.55 -3.30
C ASP A 99 -14.85 5.20 -3.46
N ARG A 100 -15.45 4.33 -4.27
CA ARG A 100 -15.02 2.94 -4.44
C ARG A 100 -13.57 2.85 -4.93
N THR A 101 -13.18 3.69 -5.87
CA THR A 101 -11.85 3.63 -6.48
C THR A 101 -10.78 4.01 -5.46
N LEU A 102 -11.03 5.07 -4.70
CA LEU A 102 -10.10 5.53 -3.67
C LEU A 102 -10.05 4.57 -2.48
N LEU A 103 -11.20 4.09 -1.99
CA LEU A 103 -11.20 3.12 -0.88
C LEU A 103 -10.53 1.80 -1.28
N ARG A 104 -10.75 1.31 -2.51
CA ARG A 104 -10.00 0.17 -3.06
C ARG A 104 -8.50 0.43 -3.01
N HIS A 105 -8.04 1.59 -3.49
CA HIS A 105 -6.63 1.95 -3.49
C HIS A 105 -6.04 1.93 -2.07
N ALA A 106 -6.75 2.51 -1.08
CA ALA A 106 -6.33 2.48 0.31
C ALA A 106 -6.18 1.04 0.84
N LEU A 107 -7.17 0.18 0.59
CA LEU A 107 -7.17 -1.22 1.04
C LEU A 107 -6.12 -2.07 0.32
N THR A 108 -5.95 -1.92 -0.99
CA THR A 108 -4.90 -2.57 -1.78
C THR A 108 -3.52 -2.21 -1.25
N ASN A 109 -3.29 -0.94 -0.89
CA ASN A 109 -2.02 -0.51 -0.31
C ASN A 109 -1.77 -1.13 1.08
N LEU A 110 -2.80 -1.18 1.95
CA LEU A 110 -2.68 -1.84 3.25
C LEU A 110 -2.42 -3.34 3.10
N LEU A 111 -3.11 -4.02 2.17
CA LEU A 111 -2.95 -5.44 1.94
C LEU A 111 -1.61 -5.80 1.30
N SER A 112 -1.11 -4.99 0.37
CA SER A 112 0.22 -5.15 -0.21
C SER A 112 1.32 -5.00 0.86
N ASN A 113 1.16 -4.03 1.78
CA ASN A 113 2.05 -3.92 2.92
C ASN A 113 1.96 -5.15 3.83
N ALA A 114 0.75 -5.61 4.15
CA ALA A 114 0.55 -6.82 4.95
C ALA A 114 1.25 -8.04 4.32
N LEU A 115 1.03 -8.33 3.04
CA LEU A 115 1.65 -9.45 2.31
C LEU A 115 3.16 -9.43 2.36
N ARG A 116 3.76 -8.25 2.26
CA ARG A 116 5.21 -8.09 2.34
C ARG A 116 5.79 -8.42 3.71
N TYR A 117 5.06 -8.15 4.79
CA TYR A 117 5.56 -8.26 6.16
C TYR A 117 5.05 -9.51 6.89
N THR A 118 4.10 -10.24 6.32
CA THR A 118 3.60 -11.50 6.86
C THR A 118 4.60 -12.64 6.62
N PRO A 119 4.97 -13.40 7.67
CA PRO A 119 5.79 -14.61 7.52
C PRO A 119 5.11 -15.70 6.66
N LEU A 120 5.91 -16.58 6.06
CA LEU A 120 5.41 -17.74 5.31
C LEU A 120 4.51 -18.61 6.18
N GLY A 121 3.38 -19.06 5.64
CA GLY A 121 2.41 -19.94 6.31
C GLY A 121 1.41 -19.23 7.22
N GLU A 122 1.55 -17.92 7.43
CA GLU A 122 0.64 -17.12 8.25
C GLU A 122 -0.52 -16.55 7.43
N THR A 123 -1.54 -15.97 8.11
CA THR A 123 -2.74 -15.43 7.46
C THR A 123 -2.94 -13.95 7.75
N ILE A 124 -3.19 -13.17 6.71
CA ILE A 124 -3.65 -11.80 6.81
C ILE A 124 -5.16 -11.81 6.98
N THR A 125 -5.63 -11.07 7.98
CA THR A 125 -7.05 -10.99 8.34
C THR A 125 -7.57 -9.58 8.06
N VAL A 126 -8.59 -9.48 7.21
CA VAL A 126 -9.38 -8.25 7.08
C VAL A 126 -10.66 -8.41 7.88
N SER A 127 -10.95 -7.48 8.78
CA SER A 127 -12.18 -7.51 9.57
C SER A 127 -12.97 -6.22 9.49
N THR A 128 -14.29 -6.34 9.62
CA THR A 128 -15.19 -5.19 9.71
C THR A 128 -16.01 -5.25 10.99
N THR A 129 -15.97 -4.17 11.77
CA THR A 129 -16.77 -4.03 12.98
C THR A 129 -17.68 -2.81 12.85
N ALA A 130 -18.98 -2.99 13.11
CA ALA A 130 -19.93 -1.89 13.16
C ALA A 130 -19.98 -1.30 14.58
N ALA A 131 -20.02 0.01 14.65
CA ALA A 131 -20.40 0.80 15.82
C ALA A 131 -21.68 1.59 15.51
N ALA A 132 -22.19 2.36 16.46
CA ALA A 132 -23.48 3.04 16.32
C ALA A 132 -23.56 4.00 15.11
N ASP A 133 -22.48 4.70 14.77
CA ASP A 133 -22.43 5.75 13.75
C ASP A 133 -21.33 5.54 12.69
N SER A 134 -20.58 4.45 12.82
CA SER A 134 -19.36 4.22 12.07
C SER A 134 -19.05 2.74 11.93
N THR A 135 -18.21 2.41 10.96
CA THR A 135 -17.62 1.10 10.82
C THR A 135 -16.11 1.22 10.76
N THR A 136 -15.44 0.22 11.32
CA THR A 136 -13.99 0.09 11.27
C THR A 136 -13.63 -1.11 10.40
N ILE A 137 -12.80 -0.87 9.39
CA ILE A 137 -12.15 -1.89 8.58
C ILE A 137 -10.74 -2.05 9.12
N THR A 138 -10.38 -3.23 9.59
CA THR A 138 -9.05 -3.53 10.12
C THR A 138 -8.35 -4.52 9.21
N VAL A 139 -7.15 -4.17 8.74
CA VAL A 139 -6.21 -5.07 8.08
C VAL A 139 -5.16 -5.47 9.10
N GLU A 140 -5.18 -6.75 9.49
CA GLU A 140 -4.29 -7.34 10.48
C GLU A 140 -3.33 -8.32 9.81
N ASN A 141 -2.04 -8.16 10.08
CA ASN A 141 -1.01 -9.05 9.59
C ASN A 141 -0.11 -9.51 10.74
N PRO A 142 0.15 -10.83 10.88
CA PRO A 142 1.19 -11.33 11.76
C PRO A 142 2.56 -10.82 11.31
N GLY A 143 3.47 -10.60 12.25
CA GLY A 143 4.81 -10.13 11.92
C GLY A 143 5.58 -9.58 13.12
N GLN A 144 6.78 -9.07 12.85
CA GLN A 144 7.57 -8.42 13.88
C GLN A 144 6.92 -7.10 14.33
N PRO A 145 6.94 -6.78 15.63
CA PRO A 145 6.41 -5.52 16.13
C PRO A 145 7.16 -4.35 15.50
N ILE A 146 6.41 -3.34 15.08
CA ILE A 146 6.97 -2.05 14.71
C ILE A 146 7.36 -1.33 16.01
N PRO A 147 8.63 -0.92 16.20
CA PRO A 147 9.01 -0.21 17.41
C PRO A 147 8.15 1.04 17.64
N PRO A 148 7.65 1.29 18.87
CA PRO A 148 6.66 2.34 19.14
C PRO A 148 7.06 3.73 18.67
N GLN A 149 8.36 4.04 18.69
CA GLN A 149 8.93 5.29 18.19
C GLN A 149 8.66 5.55 16.70
N HIS A 150 8.38 4.51 15.90
CA HIS A 150 8.10 4.66 14.48
C HIS A 150 6.61 4.83 14.17
N LEU A 151 5.71 4.36 15.05
CA LEU A 151 4.25 4.38 14.81
C LEU A 151 3.69 5.78 14.46
N PRO A 152 4.08 6.87 15.16
CA PRO A 152 3.55 8.21 14.85
C PRO A 152 3.90 8.71 13.44
N PHE A 153 4.99 8.20 12.87
CA PHE A 153 5.55 8.67 11.60
C PHE A 153 5.22 7.75 10.43
N LEU A 154 4.56 6.60 10.64
CA LEU A 154 4.26 5.64 9.57
C LEU A 154 3.44 6.22 8.42
N PHE A 155 2.67 7.28 8.68
CA PHE A 155 1.87 7.97 7.68
C PHE A 155 2.58 9.16 7.04
N ASP A 156 3.81 9.47 7.45
CA ASP A 156 4.61 10.55 6.87
C ASP A 156 5.14 10.16 5.49
N ARG A 157 5.25 11.14 4.62
CA ARG A 157 5.75 10.94 3.25
C ARG A 157 7.20 10.48 3.29
N PHE A 158 7.50 9.45 2.50
CA PHE A 158 8.83 8.84 2.37
C PHE A 158 9.34 8.19 3.65
N TYR A 159 8.54 8.10 4.70
CA TYR A 159 8.96 7.49 5.95
C TYR A 159 9.00 5.97 5.83
N ARG A 160 10.04 5.39 6.45
CA ARG A 160 10.26 3.94 6.52
C ARG A 160 10.89 3.62 7.87
N ALA A 161 10.32 2.68 8.62
CA ALA A 161 10.84 2.26 9.92
C ALA A 161 12.21 1.56 9.80
N ASP A 162 12.43 0.78 8.72
CA ASP A 162 13.69 0.07 8.47
C ASP A 162 14.55 0.79 7.41
N ALA A 163 15.51 1.60 7.86
CA ALA A 163 16.51 2.22 6.99
C ALA A 163 17.62 1.24 6.53
N SER A 164 17.79 0.10 7.21
CA SER A 164 18.90 -0.85 6.98
C SER A 164 18.61 -1.92 5.91
N ARG A 165 17.34 -2.17 5.55
CA ARG A 165 16.93 -3.08 4.44
C ARG A 165 16.80 -2.33 3.10
N GLN A 166 17.77 -1.48 2.79
CA GLN A 166 17.77 -0.58 1.63
C GLN A 166 17.80 -1.28 0.25
N ARG A 167 18.08 -2.59 0.16
CA ARG A 167 18.33 -3.28 -1.12
C ARG A 167 17.29 -4.29 -1.59
N GLN A 168 16.30 -4.67 -0.77
CA GLN A 168 15.37 -5.76 -1.13
C GLN A 168 13.88 -5.47 -0.92
N ILE A 169 13.51 -4.35 -0.30
CA ILE A 169 12.11 -4.05 0.01
C ILE A 169 11.68 -2.80 -0.78
N GLU A 170 11.04 -3.03 -1.93
CA GLU A 170 10.53 -2.04 -2.89
C GLU A 170 9.42 -1.15 -2.31
N GLY A 171 9.66 0.11 -1.98
CA GLY A 171 8.58 1.00 -1.60
C GLY A 171 9.04 2.43 -1.52
N SER A 172 8.28 3.33 -2.13
CA SER A 172 8.56 4.78 -2.11
C SER A 172 8.35 5.42 -0.75
N GLY A 173 7.70 4.72 0.20
CA GLY A 173 7.25 5.30 1.46
C GLY A 173 6.07 6.28 1.29
N LEU A 174 5.40 6.28 0.13
CA LEU A 174 4.24 7.13 -0.13
C LEU A 174 2.91 6.41 0.10
N GLY A 175 2.88 5.07 0.04
CA GLY A 175 1.65 4.30 0.12
C GLY A 175 0.80 4.63 1.34
N LEU A 176 1.37 4.54 2.55
CA LEU A 176 0.63 4.83 3.79
C LEU A 176 0.20 6.30 3.91
N ALA A 177 0.98 7.24 3.37
CA ALA A 177 0.59 8.65 3.29
C ALA A 177 -0.60 8.86 2.35
N ILE A 178 -0.65 8.13 1.22
CA ILE A 178 -1.79 8.14 0.30
C ILE A 178 -3.02 7.51 0.97
N THR A 179 -2.87 6.37 1.64
CA THR A 179 -3.96 5.76 2.43
C THR A 179 -4.51 6.76 3.44
N LYS A 180 -3.65 7.46 4.19
CA LYS A 180 -4.07 8.50 5.15
C LYS A 180 -4.87 9.60 4.47
N ALA A 181 -4.36 10.17 3.39
CA ALA A 181 -5.03 11.22 2.63
C ALA A 181 -6.37 10.77 2.02
N ILE A 182 -6.48 9.52 1.55
CA ILE A 182 -7.75 8.94 1.09
C ILE A 182 -8.77 8.88 2.24
N VAL A 183 -8.35 8.37 3.39
CA VAL A 183 -9.23 8.23 4.57
C VAL A 183 -9.65 9.61 5.08
N ASP A 184 -8.74 10.58 5.08
CA ASP A 184 -9.02 11.96 5.50
C ASP A 184 -10.00 12.64 4.54
N ALA A 185 -9.85 12.45 3.23
CA ALA A 185 -10.82 12.94 2.25
C ALA A 185 -12.23 12.36 2.51
N HIS A 186 -12.31 11.11 2.98
CA HIS A 186 -13.57 10.49 3.39
C HIS A 186 -14.10 10.97 4.75
N GLN A 187 -13.39 11.86 5.44
CA GLN A 187 -13.66 12.29 6.81
C GLN A 187 -13.61 11.12 7.81
N GLY A 188 -12.78 10.12 7.51
CA GLY A 188 -12.53 8.97 8.36
C GLY A 188 -11.34 9.18 9.30
N GLN A 189 -10.95 8.09 9.96
CA GLN A 189 -9.75 8.05 10.80
C GLN A 189 -8.93 6.81 10.44
N LEU A 190 -7.64 7.00 10.20
CA LEU A 190 -6.67 5.92 10.03
C LEU A 190 -5.83 5.81 11.30
N SER A 191 -5.71 4.61 11.86
CA SER A 191 -4.85 4.30 12.99
C SER A 191 -4.03 3.05 12.73
N VAL A 192 -2.95 2.90 13.50
CA VAL A 192 -2.07 1.73 13.47
C VAL A 192 -1.73 1.31 14.89
N GLU A 193 -1.80 0.01 15.13
CA GLU A 193 -1.30 -0.63 16.34
C GLU A 193 -0.34 -1.75 15.92
N SER A 194 0.72 -1.95 16.69
CA SER A 194 1.63 -3.06 16.47
C SER A 194 2.07 -3.60 17.82
N ASP A 195 1.87 -4.90 18.01
CA ASP A 195 2.23 -5.63 19.23
C ASP A 195 3.12 -6.83 18.89
N ALA A 196 3.43 -7.65 19.90
CA ALA A 196 4.32 -8.80 19.73
C ALA A 196 3.80 -9.88 18.77
N ARG A 197 2.52 -9.83 18.36
CA ARG A 197 1.88 -10.83 17.50
C ARG A 197 1.55 -10.28 16.12
N SER A 198 1.01 -9.07 16.05
CA SER A 198 0.50 -8.53 14.79
C SER A 198 0.60 -7.01 14.69
N THR A 199 0.52 -6.54 13.45
CA THR A 199 0.26 -5.14 13.11
C THR A 199 -1.15 -5.01 12.57
N ARG A 200 -1.89 -4.01 13.06
CA ARG A 200 -3.28 -3.73 12.71
C ARG A 200 -3.39 -2.30 12.21
N PHE A 201 -3.77 -2.14 10.94
CA PHE A 201 -4.17 -0.86 10.38
C PHE A 201 -5.70 -0.77 10.36
N SER A 202 -6.26 0.26 10.97
CA SER A 202 -7.71 0.42 11.10
C SER A 202 -8.19 1.70 10.42
N ILE A 203 -9.14 1.55 9.50
CA ILE A 203 -9.85 2.64 8.81
C ILE A 203 -11.24 2.74 9.41
N ARG A 204 -11.54 3.84 10.10
CA ARG A 204 -12.89 4.17 10.59
C ARG A 204 -13.58 5.09 9.60
N LEU A 205 -14.76 4.70 9.13
CA LEU A 205 -15.64 5.50 8.26
C LEU A 205 -17.01 5.67 8.92
N LYS A 206 -17.70 6.78 8.65
CA LYS A 206 -19.09 6.96 9.08
C LYS A 206 -20.00 6.00 8.31
N LEU A 207 -21.03 5.51 8.99
CA LEU A 207 -22.11 4.77 8.33
C LEU A 207 -22.97 5.73 7.49
N ALA A 208 -23.64 5.17 6.49
CA ALA A 208 -24.58 5.88 5.62
C ALA A 208 -25.82 6.32 6.42
#